data_AF-A0A266Q7N2-F1
#
_entry.id   AF-A0A266Q7N2-F1
#
_cell.length_a   1.000
_cell.length_b   1.000
_cell.length_c   1.000
_cell.angle_alpha   90.00
_cell.angle_beta   90.00
_cell.angle_gamma   90.00
#
_symmetry.space_group_name_H-M   'P 1'
#
loop_
_entity.id
_entity.type
_entity.pdbx_description
1 polymer ?
#
loop_
_entity_poly.entity_id
_entity_poly.type
_entity_poly.pdbx_seq_one_letter_code
_entity_poly.pdbx_strand_id
1 'polypeptide(L)'
;MINKIALVVLLGSSSFAYADMSQQELAVGKWTIAPEWQQRFSPECRSMTIEFTRDQKIIRTTGELEYSSQAEFTKVGDKIRIDEKLIDSNSKLSCGHKHAESVISHLNQSAYFSVSQDRLYYYRSDKEKSLVVFSRTK
;
A
#
# COMPACT_ATOMS: atom_id res chain seq x y z
N MET A 1 28.08 57.22 -21.39
CA MET A 1 28.53 56.03 -22.12
C MET A 1 28.12 54.79 -21.33
N ILE A 2 27.16 54.06 -21.91
CA ILE A 2 26.94 52.60 -21.88
C ILE A 2 27.98 51.84 -21.02
N ASN A 3 27.63 51.01 -20.03
CA ASN A 3 26.95 49.75 -20.29
C ASN A 3 26.23 49.15 -19.07
N LYS A 4 25.08 48.53 -19.36
CA LYS A 4 24.22 47.76 -18.47
C LYS A 4 24.83 46.38 -18.22
N ILE A 5 24.84 45.90 -16.97
CA ILE A 5 24.80 44.46 -16.69
C ILE A 5 23.81 44.24 -15.56
N ALA A 6 22.57 43.95 -15.93
CA ALA A 6 21.58 43.40 -15.03
C ALA A 6 21.92 41.91 -14.83
N LEU A 7 22.34 41.56 -13.62
CA LEU A 7 22.56 40.18 -13.22
C LEU A 7 21.19 39.57 -12.87
N VAL A 8 20.55 38.93 -13.85
CA VAL A 8 19.34 38.13 -13.62
C VAL A 8 19.79 36.79 -13.06
N VAL A 9 19.76 36.65 -11.73
CA VAL A 9 19.92 35.35 -11.08
C VAL A 9 18.57 34.64 -11.17
N LEU A 10 18.39 33.85 -12.22
CA LEU A 10 17.35 32.82 -12.31
C LEU A 10 17.69 31.71 -11.31
N LEU A 11 17.29 31.91 -10.05
CA LEU A 11 17.12 30.81 -9.10
C LEU A 11 15.92 30.00 -9.57
N GLY A 12 16.17 29.08 -10.50
CA GLY A 12 15.25 27.99 -10.79
C GLY A 12 15.08 27.18 -9.53
N SER A 13 14.01 27.45 -8.78
CA SER A 13 13.51 26.56 -7.75
C SER A 13 13.00 25.30 -8.46
N SER A 14 13.89 24.34 -8.64
CA SER A 14 13.57 22.97 -9.03
C SER A 14 12.80 22.31 -7.89
N SER A 15 11.49 22.57 -7.88
CA SER A 15 10.57 21.99 -6.92
C SER A 15 10.43 20.48 -7.16
N PHE A 16 11.19 19.73 -6.36
CA PHE A 16 10.85 18.43 -5.75
C PHE A 16 10.04 17.43 -6.59
N ALA A 17 10.74 16.53 -7.27
CA ALA A 17 10.20 15.24 -7.74
C ALA A 17 10.55 14.06 -6.80
N TYR A 18 11.00 14.35 -5.56
CA TYR A 18 11.50 13.33 -4.61
C TYR A 18 10.43 12.75 -3.66
N ALA A 19 9.17 13.16 -3.77
CA ALA A 19 8.12 12.71 -2.85
C ALA A 19 7.47 11.36 -3.25
N ASP A 20 7.56 10.94 -4.52
CA ASP A 20 6.74 9.82 -5.04
C ASP A 20 7.28 8.43 -4.69
N MET A 21 8.60 8.26 -4.57
CA MET A 21 9.20 6.99 -4.12
C MET A 21 9.06 6.77 -2.60
N SER A 22 8.70 7.81 -1.83
CA SER A 22 8.70 7.73 -0.37
C SER A 22 7.64 6.77 0.18
N GLN A 23 6.40 6.82 -0.32
CA GLN A 23 5.30 6.02 0.25
C GLN A 23 5.44 4.53 -0.01
N GLN A 24 5.92 4.15 -1.20
CA GLN A 24 6.18 2.75 -1.54
C GLN A 24 7.36 2.20 -0.74
N GLU A 25 8.47 2.95 -0.64
CA GLU A 25 9.60 2.51 0.18
C GLU A 25 9.23 2.45 1.67
N LEU A 26 8.40 3.39 2.16
CA LEU A 26 7.87 3.37 3.52
C LEU A 26 6.94 2.16 3.74
N ALA A 27 6.28 1.64 2.72
CA ALA A 27 5.43 0.45 2.85
C ALA A 27 6.23 -0.85 2.94
N VAL A 28 7.50 -0.88 2.51
CA VAL A 28 8.33 -2.08 2.55
C VAL A 28 8.39 -2.66 3.97
N GLY A 29 8.21 -3.97 4.07
CA GLY A 29 8.17 -4.73 5.31
C GLY A 29 6.81 -5.35 5.60
N LYS A 30 6.72 -6.04 6.74
CA LYS A 30 5.55 -6.80 7.17
C LYS A 30 4.66 -6.01 8.12
N TRP A 31 3.36 -6.10 7.90
CA TRP A 31 2.32 -5.40 8.64
C TRP A 31 1.25 -6.38 9.12
N THR A 32 0.72 -6.12 10.31
CA THR A 32 -0.36 -6.90 10.94
C THR A 32 -1.53 -5.97 11.27
N ILE A 33 -2.76 -6.47 11.37
CA ILE A 33 -3.90 -5.61 11.76
C ILE A 33 -3.58 -4.88 13.06
N ALA A 34 -3.75 -3.56 13.08
CA ALA A 34 -3.52 -2.76 14.26
C ALA A 34 -4.40 -3.25 15.42
N PRO A 35 -3.88 -3.35 16.66
CA PRO A 35 -4.62 -3.94 17.78
C PRO A 35 -6.03 -3.37 17.97
N GLU A 36 -6.20 -2.06 17.81
CA GLU A 36 -7.46 -1.33 17.91
C GLU A 36 -8.47 -1.67 16.79
N TRP A 37 -8.03 -2.29 15.70
CA TRP A 37 -8.87 -2.76 14.60
C TRP A 37 -9.22 -4.24 14.69
N GLN A 38 -8.47 -5.06 15.44
CA GLN A 38 -8.67 -6.52 15.48
C GLN A 38 -10.09 -6.92 15.91
N GLN A 39 -10.71 -6.18 16.84
CA GLN A 39 -12.07 -6.49 17.31
C GLN A 39 -13.17 -6.27 16.25
N ARG A 40 -12.85 -5.58 15.15
CA ARG A 40 -13.77 -5.39 14.01
C ARG A 40 -13.83 -6.60 13.08
N PHE A 41 -12.98 -7.59 13.31
CA PHE A 41 -12.88 -8.81 12.51
C PHE A 41 -13.25 -10.03 13.35
N SER A 42 -13.85 -11.03 12.69
CA SER A 42 -14.01 -12.36 13.26
C SER A 42 -12.66 -12.93 13.72
N PRO A 43 -12.59 -13.73 14.79
CA PRO A 43 -11.33 -14.23 15.36
C PRO A 43 -10.33 -14.78 14.34
N GLU A 44 -10.80 -15.58 13.39
CA GLU A 44 -10.04 -16.19 12.30
C GLU A 44 -9.43 -15.18 11.32
N CYS A 45 -9.93 -13.95 11.27
CA CYS A 45 -9.41 -12.87 10.43
C CYS A 45 -8.47 -11.92 11.18
N ARG A 46 -8.29 -12.05 12.50
CA ARG A 46 -7.54 -11.05 13.30
C ARG A 46 -6.03 -11.10 13.06
N SER A 47 -5.53 -12.24 12.60
CA SER A 47 -4.13 -12.48 12.29
C SER A 47 -3.74 -12.13 10.85
N MET A 48 -4.57 -11.38 10.11
CA MET A 48 -4.21 -11.00 8.74
C MET A 48 -2.92 -10.21 8.69
N THR A 49 -2.09 -10.55 7.71
CA THR A 49 -0.84 -9.85 7.44
C THR A 49 -0.75 -9.42 5.98
N ILE A 50 0.02 -8.36 5.77
CA ILE A 50 0.42 -7.90 4.44
C ILE A 50 1.91 -7.54 4.52
N GLU A 51 2.69 -8.01 3.56
CA GLU A 51 4.11 -7.70 3.44
C GLU A 51 4.39 -7.16 2.05
N PHE A 52 4.99 -5.98 1.98
CA PHE A 52 5.45 -5.38 0.74
C PHE A 52 6.96 -5.60 0.64
N THR A 53 7.40 -6.10 -0.51
CA THR A 53 8.82 -6.30 -0.80
C THR A 53 9.32 -5.22 -1.75
N ARG A 54 10.66 -5.09 -1.85
CA ARG A 54 11.29 -4.11 -2.75
C ARG A 54 11.14 -4.44 -4.24
N ASP A 55 10.94 -5.71 -4.59
CA ASP A 55 10.68 -6.19 -5.95
C ASP A 55 9.19 -6.10 -6.33
N GLN A 56 8.41 -5.28 -5.61
CA GLN A 56 6.99 -5.04 -5.85
C GLN A 56 6.13 -6.30 -5.73
N LYS A 57 6.58 -7.28 -4.95
CA LYS A 57 5.76 -8.43 -4.55
C LYS A 57 4.99 -8.07 -3.27
N ILE A 58 3.76 -8.54 -3.18
CA ILE A 58 2.95 -8.47 -1.95
C ILE A 58 2.67 -9.89 -1.48
N ILE A 59 2.94 -10.17 -0.21
CA ILE A 59 2.62 -11.44 0.44
C ILE A 59 1.52 -11.19 1.47
N ARG A 60 0.45 -11.97 1.43
CA ARG A 60 -0.72 -11.79 2.30
C ARG A 60 -1.13 -13.09 2.96
N THR A 61 -1.60 -12.95 4.19
CA THR A 61 -2.21 -14.04 4.94
C THR A 61 -3.60 -13.60 5.42
N THR A 62 -4.60 -14.45 5.24
CA THR A 62 -5.97 -14.22 5.72
C THR A 62 -6.65 -15.53 6.10
N GLY A 63 -6.85 -15.77 7.40
CA GLY A 63 -7.18 -17.11 7.89
C GLY A 63 -6.03 -18.09 7.55
N GLU A 64 -6.36 -19.21 6.92
CA GLU A 64 -5.37 -20.18 6.44
C GLU A 64 -4.81 -19.88 5.05
N LEU A 65 -5.44 -18.98 4.29
CA LEU A 65 -4.97 -18.59 2.96
C LEU A 65 -3.69 -17.77 3.09
N GLU A 66 -2.66 -18.22 2.40
CA GLU A 66 -1.43 -17.50 2.12
C GLU A 66 -1.23 -17.42 0.62
N TYR A 67 -0.96 -16.22 0.12
CA TYR A 67 -0.74 -16.00 -1.30
C TYR A 67 0.23 -14.85 -1.53
N SER A 68 0.78 -14.81 -2.74
CA SER A 68 1.61 -13.71 -3.19
C SER A 68 1.22 -13.20 -4.56
N SER A 69 1.41 -11.91 -4.77
CA SER A 69 1.05 -11.21 -6.00
C SER A 69 2.19 -10.29 -6.44
N GLN A 70 2.31 -10.08 -7.74
CA GLN A 70 3.06 -8.97 -8.31
C GLN A 70 2.16 -7.75 -8.26
N ALA A 71 2.64 -6.63 -7.76
CA ALA A 71 1.90 -5.39 -7.68
C ALA A 71 2.47 -4.35 -8.65
N GLU A 72 1.57 -3.56 -9.23
CA GLU A 72 1.86 -2.29 -9.86
C GLU A 72 1.27 -1.17 -9.00
N PHE A 73 2.03 -0.08 -8.84
CA PHE A 73 1.68 1.01 -7.94
C PHE A 73 1.49 2.32 -8.71
N THR A 74 0.31 2.92 -8.59
CA THR A 74 -0.01 4.21 -9.23
C THR A 74 -0.37 5.25 -8.18
N LYS A 75 0.29 6.40 -8.19
CA LYS A 75 -0.05 7.50 -7.28
C LYS A 75 -1.37 8.15 -7.66
N VAL A 76 -2.26 8.34 -6.69
CA VAL A 76 -3.56 9.00 -6.83
C VAL A 76 -3.76 9.93 -5.63
N GLY A 77 -3.45 11.22 -5.82
CA GLY A 77 -3.40 12.18 -4.71
C GLY A 77 -2.36 11.77 -3.67
N ASP A 78 -2.76 11.69 -2.40
CA ASP A 78 -1.90 11.28 -1.27
C ASP A 78 -1.88 9.76 -1.04
N LYS A 79 -2.49 8.98 -1.94
CA LYS A 79 -2.61 7.52 -1.85
C LYS A 79 -1.90 6.84 -3.01
N ILE A 80 -1.60 5.58 -2.82
CA ILE A 80 -1.09 4.69 -3.85
C ILE A 80 -2.17 3.65 -4.17
N ARG A 81 -2.64 3.63 -5.41
CA ARG A 81 -3.46 2.54 -5.96
C ARG A 81 -2.59 1.30 -6.14
N ILE A 82 -3.14 0.14 -5.81
CA ILE A 82 -2.49 -1.16 -6.02
C ILE A 82 -3.28 -1.93 -7.07
N ASP A 83 -2.60 -2.39 -8.11
CA ASP A 83 -3.12 -3.35 -9.07
C ASP A 83 -2.27 -4.64 -8.95
N GLU A 84 -2.89 -5.74 -8.54
CA GLU A 84 -2.21 -6.99 -8.18
C GLU A 84 -2.46 -8.11 -9.21
N LYS A 85 -1.44 -8.91 -9.53
CA LYS A 85 -1.54 -10.15 -10.29
C LYS A 85 -1.06 -11.32 -9.45
N LEU A 86 -1.89 -12.36 -9.28
CA LEU A 86 -1.53 -13.55 -8.51
C LEU A 86 -0.27 -14.22 -9.08
N ILE A 87 0.68 -14.55 -8.21
CA ILE A 87 1.88 -15.34 -8.52
C ILE A 87 1.71 -16.77 -7.98
N ASP A 88 1.38 -16.89 -6.69
CA ASP A 88 1.34 -18.17 -5.99
C ASP A 88 0.33 -18.16 -4.83
N SER A 89 -0.16 -19.33 -4.45
CA SER A 89 -1.15 -19.52 -3.39
C SER A 89 -1.06 -20.92 -2.80
N ASN A 90 -1.21 -21.03 -1.47
CA ASN A 90 -1.27 -22.32 -0.78
C ASN A 90 -2.60 -23.07 -1.00
N SER A 91 -3.50 -22.57 -1.86
CA SER A 91 -4.80 -23.15 -2.23
C SER A 91 -5.81 -23.29 -1.08
N LYS A 92 -5.51 -22.76 0.11
CA LYS A 92 -6.46 -22.67 1.22
C LYS A 92 -7.48 -21.56 0.97
N LEU A 93 -8.51 -21.51 1.80
CA LEU A 93 -9.51 -20.46 1.75
C LEU A 93 -9.18 -19.33 2.72
N SER A 94 -9.55 -18.11 2.33
CA SER A 94 -9.46 -16.96 3.22
C SER A 94 -10.39 -17.14 4.42
N CYS A 95 -10.21 -16.31 5.45
CA CYS A 95 -11.15 -16.28 6.57
C CYS A 95 -12.59 -15.90 6.14
N GLY A 96 -12.76 -15.30 4.95
CA GLY A 96 -14.05 -15.05 4.30
C GLY A 96 -14.51 -16.14 3.33
N HIS A 97 -13.89 -17.33 3.36
CA HIS A 97 -14.17 -18.47 2.49
C HIS A 97 -14.01 -18.15 0.99
N LYS A 98 -12.94 -17.44 0.62
CA LYS A 98 -12.59 -17.08 -0.77
C LYS A 98 -11.22 -17.62 -1.17
N HIS A 99 -11.08 -18.02 -2.43
CA HIS A 99 -9.79 -18.30 -3.05
C HIS A 99 -9.01 -17.01 -3.37
N ALA A 100 -7.70 -17.11 -3.52
CA ALA A 100 -6.80 -15.98 -3.75
C ALA A 100 -7.19 -15.13 -4.98
N GLU A 101 -7.61 -15.77 -6.08
CA GLU A 101 -8.05 -15.12 -7.31
C GLU A 101 -9.27 -14.22 -7.06
N SER A 102 -10.23 -14.71 -6.27
CA SER A 102 -11.43 -13.96 -5.91
C SER A 102 -11.08 -12.78 -5.00
N VAL A 103 -10.12 -12.95 -4.08
CA VAL A 103 -9.64 -11.86 -3.24
C VAL A 103 -8.98 -10.78 -4.10
N ILE A 104 -8.00 -11.13 -4.94
CA ILE A 104 -7.29 -10.19 -5.82
C ILE A 104 -8.23 -9.47 -6.78
N SER A 105 -9.17 -10.20 -7.40
CA SER A 105 -10.17 -9.60 -8.29
C SER A 105 -10.97 -8.51 -7.58
N HIS A 106 -11.32 -8.71 -6.31
CA HIS A 106 -11.99 -7.69 -5.50
C HIS A 106 -11.06 -6.53 -5.13
N LEU A 107 -9.81 -6.80 -4.77
CA LEU A 107 -8.83 -5.77 -4.42
C LEU A 107 -8.54 -4.83 -5.59
N ASN A 108 -8.33 -5.35 -6.81
CA ASN A 108 -7.99 -4.54 -7.99
C ASN A 108 -9.09 -3.54 -8.41
N GLN A 109 -10.32 -3.74 -7.94
CA GLN A 109 -11.39 -2.78 -8.19
C GLN A 109 -11.20 -1.49 -7.38
N SER A 110 -10.49 -1.54 -6.26
CA SER A 110 -10.66 -0.52 -5.23
C SER A 110 -9.56 -0.41 -4.16
N ALA A 111 -8.41 -1.05 -4.32
CA ALA A 111 -7.34 -1.08 -3.34
C ALA A 111 -6.41 0.15 -3.43
N TYR A 112 -6.31 0.87 -2.31
CA TYR A 112 -5.33 1.94 -2.14
C TYR A 112 -4.64 1.82 -0.78
N PHE A 113 -3.46 2.41 -0.65
CA PHE A 113 -2.80 2.57 0.64
C PHE A 113 -2.11 3.92 0.81
N SER A 114 -1.83 4.25 2.07
CA SER A 114 -0.89 5.31 2.47
C SER A 114 -0.17 4.85 3.74
N VAL A 115 1.05 5.33 3.94
CA VAL A 115 1.86 5.04 5.12
C VAL A 115 2.18 6.33 5.86
N SER A 116 1.97 6.30 7.17
CA SER A 116 2.41 7.35 8.08
C SER A 116 3.00 6.70 9.32
N GLN A 117 4.28 6.95 9.58
CA GLN A 117 5.03 6.34 10.69
C GLN A 117 4.93 4.80 10.65
N ASP A 118 4.50 4.19 11.75
CA ASP A 118 4.30 2.75 11.88
C ASP A 118 2.87 2.30 11.58
N ARG A 119 2.14 3.09 10.77
CA ARG A 119 0.77 2.81 10.35
C ARG A 119 0.66 2.73 8.84
N LEU A 120 0.10 1.63 8.36
CA LEU A 120 -0.36 1.46 6.99
C LEU A 120 -1.89 1.53 6.97
N TYR A 121 -2.42 2.48 6.20
CA TYR A 121 -3.85 2.70 6.04
C TYR A 121 -4.26 2.10 4.70
N TYR A 122 -5.18 1.13 4.74
CA TYR A 122 -5.67 0.44 3.54
C TYR A 122 -7.11 0.89 3.23
N TYR A 123 -7.39 1.26 1.99
CA TYR A 123 -8.65 1.87 1.56
C TYR A 123 -9.35 1.06 0.48
N ARG A 124 -10.68 1.18 0.42
CA ARG A 124 -11.58 0.61 -0.61
C ARG A 124 -12.06 1.62 -1.66
N SER A 125 -11.47 2.81 -1.69
CA SER A 125 -11.68 3.81 -2.73
C SER A 125 -10.70 4.95 -2.57
N ASP A 126 -10.56 5.73 -3.63
CA ASP A 126 -9.90 7.03 -3.64
C ASP A 126 -10.65 8.06 -2.76
N LYS A 127 -11.98 7.93 -2.60
CA LYS A 127 -12.89 8.87 -1.90
C LYS A 127 -13.00 8.74 -0.36
N GLU A 128 -11.95 8.29 0.32
CA GLU A 128 -11.72 8.53 1.77
C GLU A 128 -12.50 7.71 2.83
N LYS A 129 -12.47 6.38 2.79
CA LYS A 129 -12.63 5.58 4.02
C LYS A 129 -11.53 4.53 4.11
N SER A 130 -10.69 4.60 5.15
CA SER A 130 -9.79 3.51 5.49
C SER A 130 -10.62 2.33 5.97
N LEU A 131 -10.41 1.17 5.37
CA LEU A 131 -11.10 -0.07 5.71
C LEU A 131 -10.35 -0.84 6.79
N VAL A 132 -9.02 -0.78 6.78
CA VAL A 132 -8.17 -1.50 7.72
C VAL A 132 -6.94 -0.66 7.99
N VAL A 133 -6.56 -0.57 9.26
CA VAL A 133 -5.26 -0.01 9.64
C VAL A 133 -4.39 -1.16 10.11
N PHE A 134 -3.16 -1.19 9.60
CA PHE A 134 -2.14 -2.13 9.97
C PHE A 134 -1.03 -1.43 10.76
N SER A 135 -0.41 -2.16 11.67
CA SER A 135 0.80 -1.76 12.40
C SER A 135 2.01 -2.47 11.82
N ARG A 136 3.14 -1.78 11.76
CA ARG A 136 4.41 -2.42 11.38
C ARG A 136 4.74 -3.54 12.37
N THR A 137 5.13 -4.69 11.84
CA THR A 137 5.63 -5.80 12.66
C THR A 137 7.05 -5.46 13.10
N LYS A 138 7.32 -5.59 14.39
CA LYS A 138 8.66 -5.38 14.96
C LYS A 138 9.60 -6.53 14.61
#